data_AF-A0A8S9LJY6-F1
#
_entry.id   AF-A0A8S9LJY6-F1
#
_cell.length_a   1.000
_cell.length_b   1.000
_cell.length_c   1.000
_cell.angle_alpha   90.00
_cell.angle_beta   90.00
_cell.angle_gamma   90.00
#
_symmetry.space_group_name_H-M   'P 1'
#
loop_
_entity.id
_entity.type
_entity.pdbx_description
1 polymer ?
#
loop_
_entity_poly.entity_id
_entity_poly.type
_entity_poly.pdbx_seq_one_letter_code
_entity_poly.pdbx_strand_id
1 'polypeptide(L)'
;MFSTSFNHERSFQSWHLDGYSFFAVAVEPGTWTPEKRKNYNLLDAVSRHTIQVYPKCWAAILLTFDNCGMWNIRSENSERRYLGQQLYASVLSPEKSLRDEYNMPESSLQCGLVKDKPKINPYAGA
;
A
#
# COMPACT_ATOMS: atom_id res chain seq x y z
N MET A 1 -2.66 10.72 1.22
CA MET A 1 -2.19 10.62 -0.18
C MET A 1 -3.35 10.11 -1.04
N PHE A 2 -3.56 10.67 -2.24
CA PHE A 2 -4.52 10.13 -3.21
C PHE A 2 -3.77 9.21 -4.17
N SER A 3 -4.17 7.95 -4.26
CA SER A 3 -3.65 7.02 -5.27
C SER A 3 -4.78 6.65 -6.23
N THR A 4 -4.50 6.76 -7.53
CA THR A 4 -5.43 6.38 -8.60
C THR A 4 -4.87 5.18 -9.36
N SER A 5 -5.69 4.15 -9.50
CA SER A 5 -5.35 2.99 -10.34
C SER A 5 -6.33 2.95 -11.50
N PHE A 6 -5.83 3.06 -12.74
CA PHE A 6 -6.62 2.93 -13.96
C PHE A 6 -6.41 1.55 -14.58
N ASN A 7 -7.50 0.85 -14.91
CA ASN A 7 -7.44 -0.49 -15.47
C ASN A 7 -7.66 -0.48 -16.99
N HIS A 8 -6.55 -0.59 -17.74
CA HIS A 8 -6.56 -0.71 -19.20
C HIS A 8 -7.06 -2.07 -19.71
N GLU A 9 -7.22 -3.06 -18.83
CA GLU A 9 -7.50 -4.43 -19.21
C GLU A 9 -8.99 -4.73 -19.30
N ARG A 10 -9.31 -5.92 -19.82
CA ARG A 10 -10.69 -6.41 -19.96
C ARG A 10 -11.20 -7.16 -18.74
N SER A 11 -10.31 -7.55 -17.83
CA SER A 11 -10.65 -8.21 -16.56
C SER A 11 -10.61 -7.21 -15.40
N PHE A 12 -11.40 -7.45 -14.36
CA PHE A 12 -11.27 -6.66 -13.12
C PHE A 12 -9.89 -6.91 -12.49
N GLN A 13 -9.34 -5.88 -11.86
CA GLN A 13 -8.17 -5.98 -11.00
C GLN A 13 -8.58 -5.83 -9.54
N SER A 14 -7.87 -6.47 -8.63
CA SER A 14 -8.09 -6.36 -7.20
C SER A 14 -6.76 -6.02 -6.53
N TRP A 15 -6.70 -4.88 -5.86
CA TRP A 15 -5.50 -4.34 -5.25
C TRP A 15 -5.63 -4.34 -3.73
N HIS A 16 -4.63 -4.89 -3.04
CA HIS A 16 -4.54 -4.92 -1.59
C HIS A 16 -3.35 -4.09 -1.11
N LEU A 17 -3.52 -3.44 0.04
CA LEU A 17 -2.46 -2.70 0.73
C LEU A 17 -2.26 -3.30 2.14
N ASP A 18 -1.08 -3.86 2.36
CA ASP A 18 -0.69 -4.36 3.69
C ASP A 18 -0.46 -3.17 4.65
N GLY A 19 -0.73 -3.37 5.94
CA GLY A 19 -0.43 -2.39 7.01
C GLY A 19 -1.38 -1.22 7.16
N TYR A 20 -2.37 -1.08 6.28
CA TYR A 20 -3.32 0.03 6.29
C TYR A 20 -4.74 -0.41 5.98
N SER A 21 -5.70 0.30 6.56
CA SER A 21 -7.00 0.51 5.94
C SER A 21 -7.04 1.85 5.20
N PHE A 22 -7.83 1.93 4.15
CA PHE A 22 -8.06 3.15 3.38
C PHE A 22 -9.55 3.34 3.12
N PHE A 23 -9.95 4.59 2.88
CA PHE A 23 -11.30 4.91 2.46
C PHE A 23 -11.41 4.83 0.93
N ALA A 24 -12.35 4.03 0.42
CA ALA A 24 -12.64 3.97 -1.01
C ALA A 24 -13.54 5.15 -1.39
N VAL A 25 -12.94 6.22 -1.93
CA VAL A 25 -13.65 7.51 -2.12
C VAL A 25 -14.33 7.64 -3.49
N ALA A 26 -13.86 6.91 -4.50
CA ALA A 26 -14.52 6.88 -5.81
C ALA A 26 -14.10 5.67 -6.65
N VAL A 27 -15.02 5.19 -7.48
CA VAL A 27 -14.75 4.27 -8.59
C VAL A 27 -15.60 4.73 -9.78
N GLU A 28 -14.98 5.13 -10.88
CA GLU A 28 -15.69 5.66 -12.04
C GLU A 28 -15.11 5.12 -13.36
N PRO A 29 -15.93 5.00 -14.42
CA PRO A 29 -15.46 4.69 -15.76
C PRO A 29 -14.68 5.84 -16.40
N GLY A 30 -13.88 5.50 -17.42
CA GLY A 30 -13.07 6.46 -18.17
C GLY A 30 -11.72 6.73 -17.53
N THR A 31 -11.03 7.76 -17.98
CA THR A 31 -9.71 8.15 -17.45
C THR A 31 -9.88 9.13 -16.29
N TRP A 32 -9.12 8.95 -15.22
CA TRP A 32 -9.10 9.89 -14.11
C TRP A 32 -8.57 11.26 -14.57
N THR A 33 -9.22 12.34 -14.12
CA THR A 33 -8.73 13.72 -14.25
C THR A 33 -8.84 14.44 -12.91
N PRO A 34 -8.05 15.50 -12.65
CA PRO A 34 -8.11 16.24 -11.38
C PRO A 34 -9.52 16.75 -11.01
N GLU A 35 -10.35 17.08 -11.99
CA GLU A 35 -11.73 17.58 -11.79
C GLU A 35 -12.64 16.52 -11.17
N LYS A 36 -12.31 15.23 -11.30
CA LYS A 36 -13.06 14.11 -10.71
C LYS A 36 -13.01 14.09 -9.19
N ARG A 37 -12.08 14.81 -8.56
CA ARG A 37 -12.02 14.94 -7.10
C ARG A 37 -13.30 15.51 -6.49
N LYS A 38 -14.09 16.28 -7.25
CA LYS A 38 -15.39 16.81 -6.82
C LYS A 38 -16.45 15.72 -6.57
N ASN A 39 -16.26 14.52 -7.15
CA ASN A 39 -17.16 13.39 -7.02
C ASN A 39 -16.77 12.45 -5.89
N TYR A 40 -15.67 12.74 -5.18
CA TYR A 40 -15.22 11.87 -4.10
C TYR A 40 -16.23 11.88 -2.97
N ASN A 41 -16.58 10.69 -2.49
CA ASN A 41 -17.27 10.58 -1.22
C ASN A 41 -16.28 10.91 -0.09
N LEU A 42 -16.42 12.11 0.47
CA LEU A 42 -15.59 12.60 1.58
C LEU A 42 -16.34 12.62 2.92
N LEU A 43 -17.59 12.16 2.94
CA LEU A 43 -18.44 12.19 4.14
C LEU A 43 -18.46 10.83 4.83
N ASP A 44 -18.75 9.76 4.08
CA ASP A 44 -19.03 8.43 4.64
C ASP A 44 -18.42 7.29 3.79
N ALA A 45 -17.28 7.55 3.14
CA ALA A 45 -16.58 6.51 2.39
C ALA A 45 -16.24 5.30 3.26
N VAL A 46 -16.37 4.11 2.68
CA VAL A 46 -16.17 2.84 3.41
C VAL A 46 -14.68 2.55 3.57
N SER A 47 -14.27 2.22 4.79
CA SER A 47 -12.92 1.73 5.09
C SER A 47 -12.72 0.30 4.60
N ARG A 48 -11.63 0.05 3.88
CA ARG A 48 -11.26 -1.24 3.25
C ARG A 48 -9.75 -1.44 3.25
N HIS A 49 -9.32 -2.68 2.99
CA HIS A 49 -7.91 -3.03 2.71
C HIS A 49 -7.67 -3.45 1.27
N THR A 50 -8.75 -3.75 0.54
CA THR A 50 -8.72 -4.22 -0.84
C THR A 50 -9.76 -3.45 -1.65
N ILE A 51 -9.38 -3.05 -2.87
CA ILE A 51 -10.28 -2.35 -3.80
C ILE A 51 -10.27 -3.01 -5.18
N GLN A 52 -11.45 -3.15 -5.77
CA GLN A 52 -11.63 -3.66 -7.11
C GLN A 52 -11.64 -2.50 -8.12
N VAL A 53 -10.89 -2.66 -9.21
CA VAL A 53 -10.85 -1.71 -10.33
C VAL A 53 -11.41 -2.41 -11.56
N TYR A 54 -12.62 -2.01 -11.95
CA TYR A 54 -13.33 -2.60 -13.09
C TYR A 54 -12.66 -2.23 -14.44
N PRO A 55 -12.90 -3.02 -15.50
CA PRO A 55 -12.37 -2.73 -16.84
C PRO A 55 -12.70 -1.32 -17.32
N LYS A 56 -11.69 -0.59 -17.82
CA LYS A 56 -11.81 0.80 -18.29
C LYS A 56 -12.31 1.78 -17.22
N CYS A 57 -12.17 1.43 -15.94
CA CYS A 57 -12.47 2.29 -14.81
C CYS A 57 -11.19 2.65 -14.06
N TRP A 58 -11.31 3.64 -13.20
CA TRP A 58 -10.33 3.94 -12.17
C TRP A 58 -10.97 3.85 -10.79
N ALA A 59 -10.13 3.62 -9.77
CA ALA A 59 -10.50 3.76 -8.38
C ALA A 59 -9.58 4.75 -7.68
N ALA A 60 -10.13 5.52 -6.73
CA ALA A 60 -9.38 6.39 -5.84
C ALA A 60 -9.59 5.98 -4.39
N ILE A 61 -8.49 5.97 -3.65
CA ILE A 61 -8.48 5.73 -2.21
C ILE A 61 -7.92 6.94 -1.47
N LEU A 62 -8.36 7.11 -0.23
CA LEU A 62 -7.83 8.09 0.71
C LEU A 62 -7.29 7.39 1.94
N LEU A 63 -6.04 7.68 2.27
CA LEU A 63 -5.38 7.24 3.49
C LEU A 63 -4.31 8.23 3.94
N THR A 64 -3.91 8.09 5.19
CA THR A 64 -2.74 8.73 5.80
C THR A 64 -1.68 7.66 6.01
N PHE A 65 -0.41 7.98 5.73
CA PHE A 65 0.71 7.08 6.05
C PHE A 65 1.17 7.36 7.48
N ASP A 66 0.54 6.70 8.45
CA ASP A 66 0.78 6.83 9.89
C ASP A 66 1.43 5.57 10.52
N ASN A 67 1.67 4.53 9.72
CA ASN A 67 2.29 3.27 10.13
C ASN A 67 3.66 3.11 9.47
N CYS A 68 4.73 3.26 10.27
CA CYS A 68 6.10 3.18 9.77
C CYS A 68 6.50 1.73 9.46
N GLY A 69 7.31 1.56 8.41
CA GLY A 69 7.77 0.27 7.95
C GLY A 69 7.70 0.11 6.43
N MET A 70 7.71 -1.14 5.98
CA MET A 70 7.70 -1.53 4.58
C MET A 70 6.41 -2.28 4.24
N TRP A 71 5.59 -1.71 3.37
CA TRP A 71 4.25 -2.20 3.09
C TRP A 71 4.09 -2.59 1.63
N ASN A 72 3.58 -3.79 1.38
CA ASN A 72 3.35 -4.29 0.03
C ASN A 72 1.99 -3.82 -0.49
N ILE A 73 1.98 -3.32 -1.73
CA ILE A 73 0.78 -2.99 -2.49
C ILE A 73 0.75 -3.93 -3.68
N ARG A 74 -0.27 -4.78 -3.79
CA ARG A 74 -0.21 -5.92 -4.70
C ARG A 74 -1.54 -6.25 -5.33
N SER A 75 -1.45 -6.94 -6.46
CA SER A 75 -2.57 -7.69 -7.01
C SER A 75 -2.95 -8.85 -6.09
N GLU A 76 -4.25 -9.02 -5.84
CA GLU A 76 -4.81 -10.22 -5.19
C GLU A 76 -4.89 -11.41 -6.13
N ASN A 77 -4.68 -11.20 -7.44
CA ASN A 77 -4.45 -12.29 -8.36
C ASN A 77 -2.99 -12.78 -8.24
N SER A 78 -2.83 -14.05 -7.88
CA SER A 78 -1.52 -14.65 -7.61
C SER A 78 -0.63 -14.77 -8.85
N GLU A 79 -1.19 -15.04 -10.03
CA GLU A 79 -0.43 -15.09 -11.29
C GLU A 79 0.15 -13.71 -11.62
N ARG A 80 -0.66 -12.66 -11.46
CA ARG A 80 -0.21 -11.28 -11.71
C ARG A 80 0.82 -10.82 -10.69
N ARG A 81 0.62 -11.19 -9.42
CA ARG A 81 1.60 -10.93 -8.36
C ARG A 81 2.94 -11.60 -8.65
N TYR A 82 2.91 -12.86 -9.10
CA TYR A 82 4.10 -13.61 -9.51
C TYR A 82 4.82 -12.93 -10.69
N LEU A 83 4.06 -12.43 -11.67
CA LEU A 83 4.59 -11.66 -12.81
C LEU A 83 5.00 -10.22 -12.46
N GLY A 84 4.99 -9.84 -11.18
CA GLY A 84 5.52 -8.57 -10.70
C GLY A 84 4.50 -7.43 -10.58
N GLN A 85 3.20 -7.69 -10.66
CA GLN A 85 2.16 -6.67 -10.40
C GLN A 85 2.04 -6.37 -8.89
N GLN A 86 3.05 -5.72 -8.35
CA GLN A 86 3.19 -5.32 -6.97
C GLN A 86 4.23 -4.20 -6.83
N LEU A 87 4.15 -3.44 -5.75
CA LEU A 87 5.17 -2.47 -5.35
C LEU A 87 5.26 -2.43 -3.82
N TYR A 88 6.30 -1.78 -3.31
CA TYR A 88 6.50 -1.59 -1.87
C TYR A 88 6.59 -0.11 -1.54
N ALA A 89 5.93 0.29 -0.45
CA ALA A 89 6.00 1.63 0.11
C ALA A 89 6.81 1.58 1.41
N SER A 90 7.82 2.44 1.51
CA SER A 90 8.60 2.65 2.74
C SER A 90 8.11 3.90 3.45
N VAL A 91 7.67 3.74 4.70
CA VAL A 91 7.26 4.85 5.56
C VAL A 91 8.27 4.95 6.69
N LEU A 92 9.01 6.05 6.72
CA LEU A 92 10.12 6.25 7.64
C LEU A 92 9.70 7.15 8.80
N SER A 93 10.11 6.80 10.02
CA SER A 93 10.02 7.70 11.17
C SER A 93 11.31 8.52 11.28
N PRO A 94 11.24 9.86 11.34
CA PRO A 94 12.40 10.70 11.63
C PRO A 94 12.90 10.49 13.07
N GLU A 95 12.01 10.15 14.00
CA GLU A 95 12.29 10.01 15.44
C GLU A 95 12.98 8.69 15.78
N LYS A 96 12.92 7.70 14.88
CA LYS A 96 13.56 6.39 15.08
C LYS A 96 13.17 5.77 16.45
N SER A 97 11.87 5.68 16.69
CA SER A 97 11.32 5.18 17.95
C SER A 97 10.64 3.82 17.79
N LEU A 98 10.74 2.98 18.84
CA LEU A 98 9.98 1.73 18.96
C LEU A 98 8.46 1.92 18.97
N ARG A 99 7.98 3.14 19.22
CA ARG A 99 6.56 3.47 19.07
C ARG A 99 6.12 3.38 17.60
N ASP A 100 7.01 3.73 16.68
CA ASP A 100 6.68 3.89 15.27
C ASP A 100 7.03 2.63 14.48
N GLU A 101 8.18 2.00 14.75
CA GLU A 101 8.59 0.75 14.10
C GLU A 101 9.35 -0.14 15.08
N TYR A 102 9.02 -1.44 15.09
CA TYR A 102 9.72 -2.41 15.93
C TYR A 102 11.05 -2.84 15.31
N ASN A 103 11.97 -3.27 16.18
CA ASN A 103 13.16 -3.98 15.74
C ASN A 103 12.80 -5.30 15.06
N MET A 104 13.61 -5.65 14.06
CA MET A 104 13.53 -6.98 13.46
C MET A 104 13.78 -8.05 14.52
N PRO A 105 12.91 -9.08 14.64
CA PRO A 105 13.13 -10.17 15.60
C PRO A 105 14.48 -10.86 15.42
N GLU A 106 15.11 -11.27 16.53
CA GLU A 106 16.39 -11.99 16.49
C GLU A 106 16.32 -13.35 15.79
N SER A 107 15.12 -13.92 15.65
CA SER A 107 14.87 -15.15 14.89
C SER A 107 14.73 -14.94 13.38
N SER A 108 14.66 -13.70 12.89
CA SER A 108 14.49 -13.41 11.47
C SER A 108 15.67 -13.92 10.64
N LEU A 109 15.38 -14.62 9.54
CA LEU A 109 16.40 -15.12 8.62
C LEU A 109 17.06 -13.95 7.88
N GLN A 110 18.39 -13.96 7.80
CA GLN A 110 19.14 -13.01 6.98
C GLN A 110 19.45 -13.64 5.62
N CYS A 111 19.23 -12.90 4.54
CA CYS A 111 19.47 -13.37 3.18
C CYS A 111 19.99 -12.23 2.28
N GLY A 112 20.40 -12.56 1.06
CA GLY A 112 20.91 -11.60 0.10
C GLY A 112 22.06 -10.76 0.67
N LEU A 113 21.97 -9.44 0.50
CA LEU A 113 23.01 -8.48 0.90
C LEU A 113 23.27 -8.41 2.42
N VAL A 114 22.35 -8.94 3.25
CA VAL A 114 22.42 -8.85 4.72
C VAL A 114 22.76 -10.18 5.41
N LYS A 115 22.97 -11.28 4.67
CA LYS A 115 23.14 -12.64 5.20
C LYS A 115 24.18 -12.75 6.34
N ASP A 116 25.35 -12.15 6.12
CA ASP A 116 26.48 -12.24 7.07
C ASP A 116 26.77 -10.90 7.77
N LYS A 117 25.82 -9.96 7.71
CA LYS A 117 25.93 -8.67 8.41
C LYS A 117 25.45 -8.82 9.86
N PRO A 118 26.04 -8.10 10.82
CA PRO A 118 25.49 -8.05 12.17
C PRO A 118 24.04 -7.56 12.11
N LYS A 119 23.15 -8.22 12.86
CA LYS A 119 21.77 -7.75 13.01
C LYS A 119 21.80 -6.40 13.71
N ILE A 120 21.39 -5.38 12.98
CA ILE A 120 21.30 -4.03 13.52
C ILE A 120 19.96 -3.94 14.23
N ASN A 121 20.00 -3.60 15.51
CA ASN A 121 18.84 -3.14 16.24
C ASN A 121 18.92 -1.61 16.25
N PRO A 122 18.29 -0.93 15.27
CA PRO A 122 18.41 0.52 15.12
C PRO A 122 17.86 1.30 16.32
N TYR A 123 17.10 0.63 17.19
CA TYR A 123 16.46 1.22 18.37
C TYR A 123 16.97 0.62 19.69
N ALA A 124 18.17 0.02 19.70
CA ALA A 124 18.79 -0.59 20.89
C ALA A 124 19.25 0.51 21.86
N GLY A 125 18.32 1.00 22.67
CA GLY A 125 18.56 2.08 23.64
C GLY A 125 17.46 3.14 23.69
N ALA A 126 16.41 3.01 22.88
CA ALA A 126 15.18 3.79 22.99
C ALA A 126 14.19 3.16 23.98
#